data_AF-A0A938FJA0-F1
#
_entry.id   AF-A0A938FJA0-F1
#
_cell.length_a   1.000
_cell.length_b   1.000
_cell.length_c   1.000
_cell.angle_alpha   90.00
_cell.angle_beta   90.00
_cell.angle_gamma   90.00
#
_symmetry.space_group_name_H-M   'P 1'
#
loop_
_entity.id
_entity.type
_entity.pdbx_description
1 polymer ?
#
loop_
_entity_poly.entity_id
_entity_poly.type
_entity_poly.pdbx_seq_one_letter_code
_entity_poly.pdbx_strand_id
1 'polypeptide(L)'
;MGVVPAANEHLHPYLTSLGDKVEGACPGRTAEVISNAIRSALGLTRNEIGDLTAAESTVHMIAEQFVIDVHGVTDRQFAALKQHYDEPQIVAMLFRMALADGLGKLEKVG
;
A
#
# COMPACT_ATOMS: atom_id res chain seq x y z
N MET A 1 -10.23 -14.83 20.77
CA MET A 1 -8.77 -14.95 20.95
C MET A 1 -8.32 -13.76 21.78
N GLY A 2 -7.65 -13.98 22.90
CA GLY A 2 -7.15 -12.89 23.75
C GLY A 2 -5.98 -12.17 23.08
N VAL A 3 -5.99 -10.84 23.11
CA VAL A 3 -4.85 -10.02 22.66
C VAL A 3 -3.64 -10.41 23.50
N VAL A 4 -2.54 -10.81 22.85
CA VAL A 4 -1.27 -11.06 23.54
C VAL A 4 -0.71 -9.69 23.95
N PRO A 5 -0.71 -9.31 25.25
CA PRO A 5 -0.42 -7.94 25.67
C PRO A 5 0.97 -7.46 25.23
N ALA A 6 1.94 -8.39 25.23
CA ALA A 6 3.31 -8.13 24.80
C ALA A 6 3.43 -7.69 23.33
N ALA A 7 2.61 -8.25 22.42
CA ALA A 7 2.64 -7.87 21.01
C ALA A 7 2.15 -6.44 20.81
N ASN A 8 1.10 -6.03 21.54
CA ASN A 8 0.54 -4.69 21.40
C ASN A 8 1.46 -3.60 22.00
N GLU A 9 2.06 -3.84 23.17
CA GLU A 9 2.98 -2.87 23.78
C GLU A 9 4.30 -2.72 22.99
N HIS A 10 4.83 -3.81 22.44
CA HIS A 10 6.15 -3.78 21.81
C HIS A 10 6.08 -3.51 20.32
N LEU A 11 5.17 -4.11 19.56
CA LEU A 11 5.17 -4.00 18.09
C LEU A 11 4.46 -2.74 17.59
N HIS A 12 3.46 -2.23 18.32
CA HIS A 12 2.66 -1.09 17.85
C HIS A 12 3.52 0.16 17.55
N PRO A 13 4.45 0.60 18.43
CA PRO A 13 5.31 1.75 18.12
C PRO A 13 6.21 1.52 16.90
N TYR A 14 6.72 0.30 16.70
CA TYR A 14 7.53 -0.01 15.53
C TYR A 14 6.72 -0.03 14.24
N LEU A 15 5.50 -0.57 14.26
CA LEU A 15 4.62 -0.61 13.10
C LEU A 15 4.20 0.80 12.67
N THR A 16 3.88 1.68 13.64
CA THR A 16 3.61 3.10 13.37
C THR A 16 4.84 3.79 12.77
N SER A 17 6.01 3.65 13.41
CA SER A 17 7.25 4.26 12.91
C SER A 17 7.66 3.74 11.53
N LEU A 18 7.45 2.45 11.26
CA LEU A 18 7.70 1.86 9.95
C LEU A 18 6.73 2.42 8.91
N GLY A 19 5.44 2.54 9.26
CA GLY A 19 4.43 3.16 8.41
C GLY A 19 4.80 4.57 7.99
N ASP A 20 5.16 5.43 8.96
CA ASP A 20 5.55 6.82 8.69
C ASP A 20 6.78 6.91 7.78
N LYS A 21 7.80 6.06 8.01
CA LYS A 21 9.03 6.02 7.19
C LYS A 21 8.75 5.56 5.77
N VAL A 22 7.93 4.53 5.61
CA VAL A 22 7.57 3.98 4.30
C VAL A 22 6.71 4.97 3.52
N GLU A 23 5.77 5.64 4.20
CA GLU A 23 4.96 6.70 3.61
C GLU A 23 5.81 7.89 3.16
N GLY A 24 6.70 8.39 4.02
CA GLY A 24 7.59 9.51 3.69
C GLY A 24 8.61 9.20 2.59
N ALA A 25 8.88 7.91 2.31
CA ALA A 25 9.74 7.48 1.23
C ALA A 25 9.00 7.32 -0.12
N CYS A 26 7.66 7.35 -0.13
CA CYS A 26 6.89 7.27 -1.36
C CYS A 26 6.93 8.60 -2.12
N PRO A 27 7.10 8.59 -3.45
CA PRO A 27 7.16 9.82 -4.24
C PRO A 27 5.80 10.51 -4.36
N GLY A 28 5.76 11.83 -4.18
CA GLY A 28 4.53 12.62 -4.34
C GLY A 28 3.39 12.11 -3.46
N ARG A 29 2.18 11.97 -4.02
CA ARG A 29 1.02 11.41 -3.32
C ARG A 29 0.81 9.91 -3.52
N THR A 30 1.82 9.16 -3.98
CA THR A 30 1.66 7.72 -4.28
C THR A 30 1.29 6.89 -3.04
N ALA A 31 1.73 7.27 -1.84
CA ALA A 31 1.30 6.59 -0.61
C ALA A 31 -0.21 6.71 -0.35
N GLU A 32 -0.79 7.89 -0.61
CA GLU A 32 -2.24 8.12 -0.54
C GLU A 32 -2.96 7.29 -1.60
N VAL A 33 -2.44 7.29 -2.84
CA VAL A 33 -3.01 6.51 -3.95
C VAL A 33 -3.08 5.02 -3.61
N ILE A 34 -1.97 4.48 -3.09
CA ILE A 34 -1.88 3.08 -2.64
C ILE A 34 -2.87 2.79 -1.53
N SER A 35 -2.92 3.64 -0.51
CA SER A 35 -3.77 3.43 0.67
C SER A 35 -5.25 3.39 0.30
N ASN A 36 -5.69 4.34 -0.52
CA ASN A 36 -7.07 4.41 -0.99
C ASN A 36 -7.43 3.23 -1.92
N ALA A 37 -6.54 2.86 -2.86
CA ALA A 37 -6.74 1.70 -3.73
C ALA A 37 -6.94 0.41 -2.91
N ILE A 38 -6.04 0.18 -1.95
CA ILE A 38 -6.08 -1.02 -1.10
C ILE A 38 -7.31 -1.03 -0.21
N ARG A 39 -7.61 0.08 0.48
CA ARG A 39 -8.81 0.18 1.34
C ARG A 39 -10.08 -0.02 0.53
N SER A 40 -10.15 0.49 -0.69
CA SER A 40 -11.28 0.28 -1.58
C SER A 40 -11.39 -1.17 -2.05
N ALA A 41 -10.29 -1.79 -2.47
CA ALA A 41 -10.25 -3.21 -2.87
C ALA A 41 -10.63 -4.16 -1.73
N LEU A 42 -10.32 -3.79 -0.48
CA LEU A 42 -10.73 -4.53 0.73
C LEU A 42 -12.20 -4.31 1.11
N GLY A 43 -12.87 -3.32 0.52
CA GLY A 43 -14.25 -2.92 0.82
C GLY A 43 -14.40 -2.06 2.07
N LEU A 44 -13.32 -1.41 2.53
CA LEU A 44 -13.32 -0.55 3.73
C LEU A 44 -13.77 0.88 3.42
N THR A 45 -13.50 1.37 2.22
CA THR A 45 -13.86 2.72 1.78
C THR A 45 -14.36 2.70 0.33
N ARG A 46 -15.05 3.77 -0.08
CA ARG A 46 -15.27 4.03 -1.51
C ARG A 46 -13.97 4.58 -2.11
N ASN A 47 -13.74 4.32 -3.38
CA ASN A 47 -12.61 4.90 -4.10
C ASN A 47 -12.91 6.39 -4.34
N GLU A 48 -12.26 7.26 -3.57
CA GLU A 48 -12.45 8.72 -3.60
C GLU A 48 -11.22 9.45 -4.14
N ILE A 49 -10.31 8.72 -4.77
CA ILE A 49 -9.18 9.34 -5.45
C ILE A 49 -9.72 10.18 -6.61
N GLY A 50 -9.41 11.48 -6.59
CA GLY A 50 -9.67 12.39 -7.70
C GLY A 50 -8.84 12.04 -8.95
N ASP A 51 -8.75 12.98 -9.89
CA ASP A 51 -8.07 12.72 -11.16
C ASP A 51 -6.62 12.23 -10.97
N LEU A 52 -6.30 11.10 -11.60
CA LEU A 52 -4.98 10.47 -11.55
C LEU A 52 -4.15 10.85 -12.77
N THR A 53 -2.87 11.15 -12.52
CA THR A 53 -1.87 11.18 -13.59
C THR A 53 -1.62 9.77 -14.14
N ALA A 54 -0.97 9.66 -15.31
CA ALA A 54 -0.60 8.35 -15.87
C ALA A 54 0.28 7.51 -14.92
N ALA A 55 1.21 8.18 -14.21
CA ALA A 55 2.07 7.53 -13.24
C ALA A 55 1.26 6.99 -12.04
N GLU A 56 0.37 7.79 -11.49
CA GLU A 56 -0.47 7.39 -10.36
C GLU A 56 -1.52 6.34 -10.74
N SER A 57 -2.06 6.40 -11.96
CA SER A 57 -2.97 5.36 -12.48
C SER A 57 -2.28 4.00 -12.56
N THR A 58 -0.98 3.98 -12.93
CA THR A 58 -0.18 2.75 -12.90
C THR A 58 -0.02 2.21 -11.48
N VAL A 59 0.26 3.09 -10.51
CA VAL A 59 0.36 2.72 -9.08
C VAL A 59 -0.97 2.19 -8.55
N HIS A 60 -2.08 2.87 -8.86
CA HIS A 60 -3.43 2.50 -8.45
C HIS A 60 -3.80 1.09 -8.94
N MET A 61 -3.62 0.84 -10.24
CA MET A 61 -3.90 -0.47 -10.85
C MET A 61 -3.09 -1.60 -10.21
N ILE A 62 -1.80 -1.35 -9.92
CA ILE A 62 -0.95 -2.36 -9.26
C ILE A 62 -1.41 -2.60 -7.82
N ALA A 63 -1.74 -1.54 -7.08
CA ALA A 63 -2.23 -1.65 -5.71
C ALA A 63 -3.54 -2.43 -5.61
N GLU A 64 -4.49 -2.22 -6.53
CA GLU A 64 -5.72 -3.02 -6.60
C GLU A 64 -5.43 -4.49 -6.93
N GLN A 65 -4.60 -4.75 -7.95
CA GLN A 65 -4.21 -6.11 -8.32
C GLN A 65 -3.49 -6.82 -7.18
N PHE A 66 -2.64 -6.13 -6.42
CA PHE A 66 -1.92 -6.69 -5.28
C PHE A 66 -2.84 -7.28 -4.22
N VAL A 67 -3.96 -6.62 -3.93
CA VAL A 67 -4.96 -7.09 -2.94
C VAL A 67 -5.72 -8.31 -3.45
N ILE A 68 -6.03 -8.35 -4.74
CA ILE A 68 -6.81 -9.42 -5.38
C ILE A 68 -5.94 -10.67 -5.60
N ASP A 69 -4.79 -10.48 -6.22
CA ASP A 69 -3.80 -11.52 -6.53
C ASP A 69 -2.42 -10.88 -6.74
N VAL A 70 -1.62 -10.86 -5.68
CA VAL A 70 -0.23 -10.37 -5.69
C VAL A 70 0.67 -11.13 -6.66
N HIS A 71 0.42 -12.42 -6.89
CA HIS A 71 1.21 -13.22 -7.83
C HIS A 71 0.82 -12.94 -9.29
N GLY A 72 -0.33 -12.30 -9.51
CA GLY A 72 -0.79 -11.79 -10.79
C GLY A 72 -0.15 -10.47 -11.22
N VAL A 73 0.65 -9.80 -10.36
CA VAL A 73 1.41 -8.62 -10.74
C VAL A 73 2.56 -9.01 -11.69
N THR A 74 2.57 -8.42 -12.87
CA THR A 74 3.43 -8.81 -14.00
C THR A 74 4.68 -7.96 -14.17
N ASP A 75 5.70 -8.50 -14.85
CA ASP A 75 6.89 -7.75 -15.26
C ASP A 75 6.54 -6.50 -16.09
N ARG A 76 5.47 -6.56 -16.88
CA ARG A 76 4.98 -5.43 -17.68
C ARG A 76 4.51 -4.27 -16.79
N GLN A 77 3.84 -4.57 -15.68
CA GLN A 77 3.42 -3.56 -14.72
C GLN A 77 4.62 -2.93 -14.01
N PHE A 78 5.63 -3.72 -13.65
CA PHE A 78 6.90 -3.19 -13.12
C PHE A 78 7.66 -2.36 -14.14
N ALA A 79 7.69 -2.76 -15.40
CA ALA A 79 8.30 -1.98 -16.47
C ALA A 79 7.58 -0.63 -16.66
N ALA A 80 6.25 -0.59 -16.50
CA ALA A 80 5.49 0.67 -16.53
C ALA A 80 5.83 1.57 -15.34
N LEU A 81 5.99 1.03 -14.13
CA LEU A 81 6.46 1.82 -12.97
C LEU A 81 7.84 2.43 -13.23
N LYS A 82 8.77 1.68 -13.83
CA LYS A 82 10.12 2.15 -14.16
C LYS A 82 10.16 3.28 -15.20
N GLN A 83 9.06 3.55 -15.90
CA GLN A 83 8.95 4.72 -16.79
C GLN A 83 8.75 6.03 -16.00
N HIS A 84 8.32 5.95 -14.74
CA HIS A 84 7.93 7.09 -13.92
C HIS A 84 8.73 7.24 -12.63
N TYR A 85 9.25 6.13 -12.11
CA TYR A 85 9.87 6.06 -10.79
C TYR A 85 11.19 5.29 -10.84
N ASP A 86 12.13 5.67 -9.98
CA ASP A 86 13.36 4.92 -9.78
C ASP A 86 13.16 3.69 -8.88
N GLU A 87 14.17 2.82 -8.82
CA GLU A 87 14.07 1.56 -8.05
C GLU A 87 13.84 1.80 -6.55
N PRO A 88 14.54 2.72 -5.85
CA PRO A 88 14.24 3.03 -4.46
C PRO A 88 12.78 3.48 -4.23
N GLN A 89 12.24 4.32 -5.11
CA GLN A 89 10.85 4.76 -5.04
C GLN A 89 9.88 3.60 -5.23
N ILE A 90 10.15 2.71 -6.20
CA ILE A 90 9.32 1.53 -6.43
C ILE A 90 9.34 0.61 -5.21
N VAL A 91 10.50 0.38 -4.61
CA VAL A 91 10.63 -0.44 -3.39
C VAL A 91 9.84 0.19 -2.22
N ALA A 92 9.91 1.50 -2.03
CA ALA A 92 9.12 2.19 -1.02
C ALA A 92 7.61 1.98 -1.22
N MET A 93 7.13 2.11 -2.47
CA MET A 93 5.73 1.86 -2.81
C MET A 93 5.31 0.41 -2.54
N LEU A 94 6.16 -0.59 -2.82
CA LEU A 94 5.86 -1.99 -2.51
C LEU A 94 5.73 -2.24 -1.00
N PHE A 95 6.62 -1.67 -0.19
CA PHE A 95 6.48 -1.73 1.27
C PHE A 95 5.18 -1.07 1.73
N ARG A 96 4.81 0.06 1.12
CA ARG A 96 3.55 0.75 1.46
C ARG A 96 2.34 -0.12 1.14
N MET A 97 2.35 -0.78 -0.03
CA MET A 97 1.28 -1.69 -0.45
C MET A 97 1.12 -2.84 0.54
N ALA A 98 2.22 -3.54 0.85
CA ALA A 98 2.18 -4.68 1.77
C ALA A 98 1.69 -4.28 3.18
N LEU A 99 2.15 -3.14 3.70
CA LEU A 99 1.74 -2.66 5.01
C LEU A 99 0.26 -2.23 5.03
N ALA A 100 -0.18 -1.48 4.01
CA ALA A 100 -1.58 -1.06 3.88
C ALA A 100 -2.53 -2.26 3.78
N ASP A 101 -2.18 -3.28 2.98
CA ASP A 101 -2.99 -4.49 2.81
C ASP A 101 -3.09 -5.28 4.12
N GLY A 102 -1.95 -5.50 4.80
CA GLY A 102 -1.93 -6.18 6.10
C GLY A 102 -2.75 -5.46 7.17
N LEU A 103 -2.55 -4.14 7.32
CA LEU A 103 -3.29 -3.34 8.30
C LEU A 103 -4.79 -3.25 7.97
N GLY A 104 -5.15 -3.08 6.69
CA GLY A 104 -6.55 -3.05 6.27
C GLY A 104 -7.26 -4.39 6.50
N LYS A 105 -6.58 -5.52 6.26
CA LYS A 105 -7.13 -6.86 6.57
C LYS A 105 -7.37 -7.05 8.07
N LEU A 106 -6.49 -6.53 8.92
CA LEU A 106 -6.69 -6.54 10.38
C LEU A 106 -7.89 -5.66 10.79
N GLU A 107 -8.03 -4.46 10.20
CA GLU A 107 -9.18 -3.58 10.42
C GLU A 107 -10.50 -4.24 10.04
N LYS A 108 -10.52 -5.06 8.99
CA LYS A 108 -11.74 -5.76 8.52
C LYS A 108 -12.26 -6.81 9.49
N VAL A 109 -11.39 -7.38 10.33
CA VAL A 109 -11.74 -8.48 11.25
C VAL A 109 -11.72 -8.08 12.73
N GLY A 110 -11.29 -6.84 13.04
CA GLY A 110 -11.30 -6.25 14.37
C GLY A 110 -12.61 -5.53 14.67
#